data_AF-A0A3B3Q8L1-F1
#
_entry.id   AF-A0A3B3Q8L1-F1
#
_cell.length_a   1.000
_cell.length_b   1.000
_cell.length_c   1.000
_cell.angle_alpha   90.00
_cell.angle_beta   90.00
_cell.angle_gamma   90.00
#
_symmetry.space_group_name_H-M   'P 1'
#
loop_
_entity.id
_entity.type
_entity.pdbx_description
1 polymer ?
#
loop_
_entity_poly.entity_id
_entity_poly.type
_entity_poly.pdbx_seq_one_letter_code
_entity_poly.pdbx_strand_id
1 'polypeptide(L)'
;MDVHWQRALTECSRKNRKKPPSLCPWRSSYKCRCTRKGPKIRYKDVQKLEIKPKHPFCQEKMIFVTMENVSRFKGQEYCLHPKLQSTKNLVKWFRIWKDKHRVYEA
;
A
#
# COMPACT_ATOMS: atom_id res chain seq x y z
N MET A 1 -30.91 10.38 -32.27
CA MET A 1 -30.87 10.33 -30.79
C MET A 1 -30.40 8.93 -30.43
N ASP A 2 -29.07 8.80 -30.40
CA ASP A 2 -28.41 7.57 -30.78
C ASP A 2 -28.05 6.69 -29.59
N VAL A 3 -28.53 5.45 -29.67
CA VAL A 3 -28.41 4.31 -28.75
C VAL A 3 -26.95 3.87 -28.49
N HIS A 4 -25.97 4.63 -28.97
CA HIS A 4 -24.55 4.38 -28.87
C HIS A 4 -23.96 4.68 -27.48
N TRP A 5 -24.61 5.49 -26.65
CA TRP A 5 -24.03 5.86 -25.35
C TRP A 5 -24.08 4.71 -24.33
N GLN A 6 -25.12 3.87 -24.33
CA GLN A 6 -25.27 2.82 -23.31
C GLN A 6 -24.31 1.63 -23.47
N ARG A 7 -23.68 1.40 -24.63
CA ARG A 7 -22.74 0.27 -24.82
C ARG A 7 -21.32 0.53 -24.31
N ALA A 8 -20.97 1.77 -23.96
CA ALA A 8 -19.61 2.12 -23.53
C ALA A 8 -19.21 1.60 -22.13
N LEU A 9 -20.16 1.09 -21.32
CA LEU A 9 -19.87 0.64 -19.95
C LEU A 9 -19.53 -0.86 -19.83
N THR A 10 -19.78 -1.68 -20.85
CA THR A 10 -19.69 -3.15 -20.73
C THR A 10 -18.39 -3.76 -21.27
N GLU A 11 -17.56 -3.01 -22.00
CA GLU A 11 -16.31 -3.51 -22.62
C GLU A 11 -15.01 -3.16 -21.86
N CYS A 12 -15.05 -3.06 -20.53
CA CYS A 12 -13.85 -2.83 -19.71
C CYS A 12 -13.06 -4.12 -19.37
N SER A 13 -13.31 -5.25 -20.05
CA SER A 13 -12.79 -6.56 -19.59
C SER A 13 -11.91 -7.37 -20.54
N ARG A 14 -11.63 -6.97 -21.81
CA ARG A 14 -10.90 -7.91 -22.69
C ARG A 14 -9.72 -7.47 -23.57
N LYS A 15 -9.43 -6.19 -23.85
CA LYS A 15 -8.27 -5.86 -24.71
C LYS A 15 -7.48 -4.61 -24.29
N ASN A 16 -6.17 -4.80 -24.15
CA ASN A 16 -5.03 -3.87 -24.18
C ASN A 16 -4.72 -2.92 -23.00
N ARG A 17 -3.57 -3.20 -22.37
CA ARG A 17 -2.87 -2.49 -21.28
C ARG A 17 -2.26 -1.13 -21.67
N LYS A 18 -2.87 -0.35 -22.57
CA LYS A 18 -2.35 0.97 -22.99
C LYS A 18 -3.40 2.10 -22.97
N LYS A 19 -4.39 2.04 -22.07
CA LYS A 19 -5.32 3.15 -21.84
C LYS A 19 -4.81 4.04 -20.68
N PRO A 20 -4.81 5.38 -20.80
CA PRO A 20 -4.40 6.28 -19.73
C PRO A 20 -5.28 6.08 -18.48
N PRO A 21 -4.73 6.18 -17.25
CA PRO A 21 -5.40 5.85 -16.00
C PRO A 21 -6.66 6.68 -15.67
N SER A 22 -6.95 7.73 -16.45
CA SER A 22 -8.02 8.69 -16.24
C SER A 22 -9.41 8.22 -16.69
N LEU A 23 -9.53 7.13 -17.47
CA LEU A 23 -10.80 6.72 -18.10
C LEU A 23 -11.48 5.49 -17.46
N CYS A 24 -11.02 5.02 -16.29
CA CYS A 24 -11.71 3.98 -15.52
C CYS A 24 -11.67 4.30 -14.02
N PRO A 25 -12.69 4.97 -13.46
CA PRO A 25 -12.73 5.33 -12.02
C PRO A 25 -12.64 4.09 -11.12
N TRP A 26 -13.21 2.97 -11.57
CA TRP A 26 -13.29 1.72 -10.81
C TRP A 26 -12.06 0.81 -10.97
N ARG A 27 -11.35 0.87 -12.11
CA ARG A 27 -10.09 0.11 -12.30
C ARG A 27 -8.85 0.81 -11.71
N SER A 28 -8.86 2.13 -11.58
CA SER A 28 -7.72 2.85 -11.01
C SER A 28 -7.73 2.83 -9.46
N SER A 29 -8.91 2.65 -8.85
CA SER A 29 -9.06 2.55 -7.38
C SER A 29 -8.38 1.33 -6.75
N TYR A 30 -8.37 0.16 -7.41
CA TYR A 30 -7.68 -1.02 -6.87
C TYR A 30 -6.15 -0.90 -6.88
N LYS A 31 -5.59 -0.05 -7.74
CA LYS A 31 -4.14 0.14 -7.85
C LYS A 31 -3.59 0.86 -6.63
N CYS A 32 -4.37 1.76 -6.02
CA CYS A 32 -4.00 2.48 -4.80
C CYS A 32 -4.09 1.63 -3.54
N ARG A 33 -4.93 0.60 -3.52
CA ARG A 33 -5.19 -0.20 -2.32
C ARG A 33 -4.12 -1.26 -2.11
N CYS A 34 -3.87 -1.56 -0.84
CA CYS A 34 -3.04 -2.67 -0.40
C CYS A 34 -3.91 -3.80 0.13
N THR A 35 -3.35 -5.00 0.25
CA THR A 35 -4.08 -6.19 0.69
C THR A 35 -4.71 -5.93 2.07
N ARG A 36 -6.01 -6.27 2.21
CA ARG A 36 -6.74 -6.03 3.48
C ARG A 36 -6.26 -6.93 4.62
N LYS A 37 -5.73 -8.11 4.29
CA LYS A 37 -5.10 -9.04 5.24
C LYS A 37 -3.59 -9.05 4.96
N GLY A 38 -2.82 -8.44 5.83
CA GLY A 38 -1.36 -8.42 5.78
C GLY A 38 -0.73 -9.54 6.63
N PRO A 39 0.56 -9.84 6.44
CA PRO A 39 1.30 -10.73 7.33
C PRO A 39 1.32 -10.17 8.77
N LYS A 40 1.45 -11.06 9.76
CA LYS A 40 1.54 -10.67 11.18
C LYS A 40 2.96 -10.15 11.48
N ILE A 41 3.21 -8.90 11.07
CA ILE A 41 4.48 -8.20 11.27
C ILE A 41 4.62 -7.77 12.73
N ARG A 42 5.78 -8.05 13.35
CA ARG A 42 6.15 -7.51 14.66
C ARG A 42 7.01 -6.26 14.45
N TYR A 43 6.88 -5.27 15.34
CA TYR A 43 7.63 -4.01 15.23
C TYR A 43 9.16 -4.17 15.33
N LYS A 44 9.65 -5.23 15.99
CA LYS A 44 11.09 -5.51 16.14
C LYS A 44 11.73 -5.99 14.83
N ASP A 45 10.96 -6.64 13.98
CA ASP A 45 11.45 -7.20 12.71
C ASP A 45 11.40 -6.16 11.58
N VAL A 46 10.92 -4.95 11.88
CA VAL A 46 10.82 -3.84 10.92
C VAL A 46 12.13 -3.10 10.91
N GLN A 47 12.79 -3.09 9.76
CA GLN A 47 13.99 -2.27 9.54
C GLN A 47 13.63 -0.83 9.22
N LYS A 48 12.64 -0.63 8.32
CA LYS A 48 12.26 0.69 7.82
C LYS A 48 10.74 0.78 7.65
N LEU A 49 10.19 1.94 8.02
CA LEU A 49 8.79 2.29 7.81
C LEU A 49 8.72 3.60 7.02
N GLU A 50 8.06 3.56 5.87
CA GLU A 50 7.91 4.71 4.97
C GLU A 50 6.43 4.96 4.67
N ILE A 51 6.03 6.24 4.70
CA ILE A 51 4.67 6.65 4.39
C ILE A 51 4.70 7.33 3.02
N LYS A 52 4.38 6.55 1.98
CA LYS A 52 4.39 7.02 0.59
C LYS A 52 3.11 6.58 -0.11
N PRO A 53 2.62 7.34 -1.10
CA PRO A 53 1.54 6.84 -1.95
C PRO A 53 2.04 5.65 -2.78
N LYS A 54 1.17 4.66 -3.02
CA LYS A 54 1.52 3.49 -3.84
C LYS A 54 1.72 3.82 -5.32
N HIS A 55 1.06 4.88 -5.80
CA HIS A 55 1.20 5.37 -7.16
C HIS A 55 1.02 6.89 -7.16
N PRO A 56 1.67 7.64 -8.08
CA PRO A 56 1.58 9.10 -8.16
C PRO A 56 0.16 9.66 -8.29
N PHE A 57 -0.78 8.90 -8.86
CA PHE A 57 -2.19 9.33 -8.96
C PHE A 57 -3.00 9.08 -7.68
N CYS A 58 -2.43 8.39 -6.69
CA CYS A 58 -3.12 8.07 -5.44
C CYS A 58 -2.90 9.20 -4.43
N GLN A 59 -3.98 9.86 -4.03
CA GLN A 59 -3.95 10.86 -2.96
C GLN A 59 -3.77 10.22 -1.57
N GLU A 60 -4.24 8.98 -1.40
CA GLU A 60 -4.11 8.26 -0.14
C GLU A 60 -2.67 7.77 0.07
N LYS A 61 -2.08 8.17 1.21
CA LYS A 61 -0.77 7.67 1.65
C LYS A 61 -0.91 6.26 2.20
N MET A 62 -0.02 5.37 1.78
CA MET A 62 0.05 4.01 2.28
C MET A 62 1.30 3.83 3.14
N ILE A 63 1.31 2.78 3.95
CA ILE A 63 2.42 2.51 4.85
C ILE A 63 3.19 1.33 4.26
N PHE A 64 4.44 1.57 3.90
CA PHE A 64 5.35 0.58 3.39
C PHE A 64 6.31 0.17 4.50
N VAL A 65 6.44 -1.13 4.70
CA VAL A 65 7.22 -1.71 5.78
C VAL A 65 8.25 -2.65 5.19
N THR A 66 9.52 -2.35 5.41
CA THR A 66 10.64 -3.19 5.02
C THR A 66 11.04 -4.07 6.20
N MET A 67 11.00 -5.38 6.00
CA MET A 67 11.45 -6.35 7.02
C MET A 67 12.97 -6.41 7.05
N GLU A 68 13.52 -6.65 8.24
CA GLU A 68 14.94 -6.93 8.42
C GLU A 68 15.30 -8.33 7.88
N ASN A 69 16.54 -8.48 7.41
CA ASN A 69 17.05 -9.70 6.76
C ASN A 69 17.07 -10.94 7.67
N VAL A 70 16.91 -10.78 8.99
CA VAL A 70 16.81 -11.87 9.97
C VAL A 70 15.41 -12.50 10.01
N SER A 71 14.41 -11.86 9.40
CA SER A 71 13.04 -12.37 9.35
C SER A 71 12.84 -13.37 8.21
N ARG A 72 11.88 -14.30 8.39
CA ARG A 72 11.44 -15.27 7.37
C ARG A 72 10.97 -14.63 6.06
N PHE A 73 10.77 -13.30 6.06
CA PHE A 73 10.27 -12.48 4.97
C PHE A 73 11.37 -11.55 4.40
N LYS A 74 12.56 -12.13 4.20
CA LYS A 74 13.78 -11.44 3.74
C LYS A 74 13.53 -10.49 2.57
N GLY A 75 13.92 -9.23 2.72
CA GLY A 75 14.00 -8.23 1.64
C GLY A 75 12.66 -7.83 1.01
N GLN A 76 11.52 -8.21 1.59
CA GLN A 76 10.21 -7.85 1.07
C GLN A 76 9.70 -6.53 1.68
N GLU A 77 9.23 -5.64 0.81
CA GLU A 77 8.47 -4.46 1.19
C GLU A 77 6.97 -4.81 1.21
N TYR A 78 6.35 -4.71 2.39
CA TYR A 78 4.92 -4.90 2.55
C TYR A 78 4.18 -3.58 2.54
N CYS A 79 3.13 -3.51 1.73
CA CYS A 79 2.20 -2.39 1.79
C CYS A 79 1.05 -2.69 2.76
N LEU A 80 0.81 -1.76 3.67
CA LEU A 80 -0.25 -1.78 4.67
C LEU A 80 -1.16 -0.57 4.53
N HIS A 81 -2.45 -0.79 4.80
CA HIS A 81 -3.46 0.24 4.71
C HIS A 81 -3.60 1.00 6.05
N PRO A 82 -3.54 2.35 6.08
CA PRO A 82 -3.51 3.12 7.33
C PRO A 82 -4.80 3.03 8.16
N LYS A 83 -5.95 2.72 7.53
CA LYS A 83 -7.22 2.50 8.24
C LYS A 83 -7.22 1.21 9.08
N LEU A 84 -6.30 0.27 8.87
CA LEU A 84 -6.23 -0.97 9.66
C LEU A 84 -5.68 -0.70 11.06
N GLN A 85 -6.35 -1.25 12.08
CA GLN A 85 -5.94 -1.06 13.47
C GLN A 85 -4.56 -1.64 13.77
N SER A 86 -4.23 -2.79 13.17
CA SER A 86 -2.90 -3.41 13.27
C SER A 86 -1.80 -2.48 12.77
N THR A 87 -2.02 -1.79 11.65
CA THR A 87 -1.07 -0.85 11.05
C THR A 87 -0.89 0.39 11.93
N LYS A 88 -1.96 0.93 12.51
CA LYS A 88 -1.87 2.04 13.47
C LYS A 88 -1.02 1.67 14.70
N ASN A 89 -1.28 0.49 15.26
CA ASN A 89 -0.52 -0.03 16.39
C ASN A 89 0.95 -0.24 16.00
N LEU A 90 1.23 -0.81 14.82
CA LEU A 90 2.59 -1.02 14.32
C LEU A 90 3.34 0.32 14.20
N VAL A 91 2.75 1.33 13.57
CA VAL A 91 3.38 2.67 13.45
C VAL A 91 3.66 3.28 14.82
N LYS A 92 2.70 3.21 15.75
CA LYS A 92 2.86 3.74 17.12
C LYS A 92 4.02 3.07 17.85
N TRP A 93 4.03 1.74 17.89
CA TRP A 93 5.07 0.98 18.60
C TRP A 93 6.43 1.06 17.93
N PHE A 94 6.48 1.07 16.59
CA PHE A 94 7.72 1.24 15.84
C PHE A 94 8.38 2.59 16.13
N ARG A 95 7.61 3.69 16.21
CA ARG A 95 8.13 5.01 16.59
C ARG A 95 8.74 5.01 17.99
N ILE A 96 8.05 4.43 18.97
CA ILE A 96 8.55 4.33 20.35
C ILE A 96 9.83 3.49 20.41
N TRP A 97 9.84 2.35 19.72
CA TRP A 97 11.00 1.46 19.69
C TRP A 97 12.20 2.11 19.01
N LYS A 98 11.99 2.76 17.86
CA LYS A 98 13.05 3.46 17.11
C LYS A 98 13.65 4.61 17.90
N ASP A 99 12.82 5.37 18.63
CA ASP A 99 13.30 6.46 19.47
C ASP A 99 14.22 5.95 20.60
N LYS A 100 13.84 4.83 21.24
CA LYS A 100 14.70 4.17 22.23
C LYS A 100 15.99 3.61 21.62
N HIS A 101 15.91 2.98 20.45
CA HIS A 101 17.08 2.39 19.78
C HIS A 101 18.08 3.45 19.30
N ARG A 102 17.60 4.64 18.89
CA ARG A 102 18.45 5.77 18.47
C ARG A 102 19.35 6.29 19.60
N VAL A 103 18.95 6.12 20.87
CA VAL A 103 19.74 6.54 22.04
C VAL A 103 20.93 5.63 22.32
N TYR A 104 20.90 4.37 21.86
CA TYR A 104 21.99 3.40 22.08
C TYR A 104 23.02 3.36 20.93
N GLU A 105 22.77 4.06 19.82
CA GLU A 105 23.70 4.19 18.69
C GLU A 105 24.45 5.55 18.66
N ALA A 106 24.21 6.41 19.66
CA ALA A 106 24.86 7.73 19.78
C ALA A 106 26.07 7.69 20.73
#